data_AF-A0A8T9CP68-F1
#
_entry.id   AF-A0A8T9CP68-F1
#
_cell.length_a   1.000
_cell.length_b   1.000
_cell.length_c   1.000
_cell.angle_alpha   90.00
_cell.angle_beta   90.00
_cell.angle_gamma   90.00
#
_symmetry.space_group_name_H-M   'P 1'
#
loop_
_entity.id
_entity.type
_entity.pdbx_description
1 polymer ?
#
loop_
_entity_poly.entity_id
_entity_poly.type
_entity_poly.pdbx_seq_one_letter_code
_entity_poly.pdbx_strand_id
1 'polypeptide(L)'
;MTTFIQLHLLTAYPAANLNRDDTGAPKTVVLGGATRLRVSSQSLKRAWRTSALFEQALAGHIGIRSGRIAREAATILIEKGIEDKKAIEWSAKIADYLGKAKNDKKPKDPLTNAETEQLVHISPAEFDAVKALAHQ
;
A
#
# COMPACT_ATOMS: atom_id res chain seq x y z
N MET A 1 -10.20 -33.89 10.28
CA MET A 1 -9.80 -32.55 10.74
C MET A 1 -10.52 -31.50 9.89
N THR A 2 -11.00 -30.41 10.50
CA THR A 2 -11.60 -29.29 9.76
C THR A 2 -10.51 -28.30 9.31
N THR A 3 -10.72 -27.65 8.16
CA THR A 3 -9.74 -26.72 7.54
C THR A 3 -10.11 -25.24 7.70
N PHE A 4 -11.24 -24.95 8.34
CA PHE A 4 -11.79 -23.61 8.48
C PHE A 4 -11.86 -23.17 9.94
N ILE A 5 -11.41 -21.94 10.20
CA ILE A 5 -11.57 -21.25 11.47
C ILE A 5 -12.58 -20.11 11.25
N GLN A 6 -13.66 -20.11 12.04
CA GLN A 6 -14.68 -19.06 12.01
C GLN A 6 -14.63 -18.25 13.30
N LEU A 7 -14.57 -16.92 13.17
CA LEU A 7 -14.52 -15.99 14.29
C LEU A 7 -15.76 -15.09 14.25
N HIS A 8 -16.56 -15.10 15.31
CA HIS A 8 -17.76 -14.28 15.45
C HIS A 8 -17.61 -13.38 16.66
N LEU A 9 -17.79 -12.08 16.48
CA LEU A 9 -17.62 -11.08 17.53
C LEU A 9 -18.84 -10.16 17.58
N LEU A 10 -19.30 -9.89 18.80
CA LEU A 10 -20.25 -8.83 19.10
C LEU A 10 -19.52 -7.76 19.91
N THR A 11 -19.38 -6.57 19.33
CA THR A 11 -18.64 -5.47 19.93
C THR A 11 -19.54 -4.24 20.04
N ALA A 12 -19.70 -3.74 21.26
CA ALA A 12 -20.35 -2.46 21.50
C ALA A 12 -19.31 -1.33 21.37
N TYR A 13 -19.72 -0.26 20.71
CA TYR A 13 -18.92 0.96 20.60
C TYR A 13 -19.67 2.11 21.28
N PRO A 14 -18.97 3.01 21.98
CA PRO A 14 -19.58 4.27 22.44
C PRO A 14 -19.96 5.14 21.23
N ALA A 15 -20.60 6.28 21.49
CA ALA A 15 -20.92 7.25 20.45
C ALA A 15 -19.64 7.70 19.72
N ALA A 16 -19.43 7.19 18.50
CA ALA A 16 -18.22 7.43 17.71
C ALA A 16 -18.50 7.29 16.21
N ASN A 17 -17.85 8.12 15.40
CA ASN A 17 -17.84 7.98 13.94
C ASN A 17 -16.62 7.14 13.51
N LEU A 18 -16.71 5.81 13.70
CA LEU A 18 -15.60 4.87 13.47
C LEU A 18 -15.11 4.83 12.02
N ASN A 19 -16.02 5.06 11.07
CA ASN A 19 -15.74 4.97 9.64
C ASN A 19 -16.78 5.77 8.86
N ARG A 20 -16.30 6.76 8.11
CA ARG A 20 -17.13 7.70 7.36
C ARG A 20 -17.09 7.47 5.85
N ASP A 21 -18.08 8.01 5.16
CA ASP A 21 -18.11 8.15 3.71
C ASP A 21 -17.36 9.42 3.25
N ASP A 22 -17.46 9.72 1.96
CA ASP A 22 -16.86 10.88 1.29
C ASP A 22 -17.46 12.22 1.74
N THR A 23 -18.70 12.22 2.23
CA THR A 23 -19.36 13.42 2.80
C THR A 23 -19.03 13.64 4.27
N GLY A 24 -18.44 12.63 4.93
CA GLY A 24 -18.10 12.65 6.34
C GLY A 24 -19.14 12.00 7.26
N ALA A 25 -20.28 11.56 6.70
CA ALA A 25 -21.29 10.84 7.44
C ALA A 25 -20.83 9.42 7.79
N PRO A 26 -21.29 8.82 8.91
CA PRO A 26 -20.99 7.43 9.22
C PRO A 26 -21.48 6.49 8.12
N LYS A 27 -20.66 5.50 7.73
CA LYS A 27 -21.12 4.51 6.77
C LYS A 27 -22.27 3.69 7.35
N THR A 28 -23.32 3.51 6.56
CA THR A 28 -24.51 2.74 6.94
C THR A 28 -24.79 1.58 5.99
N VAL A 29 -25.73 0.73 6.37
CA VAL A 29 -26.34 -0.32 5.54
C VAL A 29 -27.76 -0.57 6.01
N VAL A 30 -28.67 -0.96 5.12
CA VAL A 30 -30.01 -1.43 5.49
C VAL A 30 -29.95 -2.95 5.69
N LEU A 31 -30.31 -3.42 6.87
CA LEU A 31 -30.35 -4.84 7.21
C LEU A 31 -31.61 -5.15 8.02
N GLY A 32 -32.46 -6.01 7.47
CA GLY A 32 -33.75 -6.37 8.08
C GLY A 32 -34.72 -5.18 8.18
N GLY A 33 -34.74 -4.31 7.16
CA GLY A 33 -35.65 -3.15 7.10
C GLY A 33 -35.22 -1.93 7.94
N ALA A 34 -34.13 -2.03 8.71
CA ALA A 34 -33.61 -0.93 9.52
C ALA A 34 -32.21 -0.49 9.06
N THR A 35 -31.94 0.81 9.15
CA THR A 35 -30.61 1.39 8.91
C THR A 35 -29.69 1.09 10.10
N ARG A 36 -28.49 0.58 9.81
CA ARG A 36 -27.46 0.26 10.81
C ARG A 36 -26.14 0.93 10.45
N LEU A 37 -25.35 1.29 11.46
CA LEU A 37 -23.95 1.68 11.25
C LEU A 37 -23.14 0.48 10.74
N ARG A 38 -22.18 0.75 9.87
CA ARG A 38 -21.31 -0.25 9.28
C ARG A 38 -19.85 0.19 9.29
N VAL A 39 -18.99 -0.59 9.91
CA VAL A 39 -17.54 -0.48 9.71
C VAL A 39 -17.17 -1.34 8.50
N SER A 40 -16.54 -0.72 7.50
CA SER A 40 -16.22 -1.40 6.25
C SER A 40 -15.06 -2.38 6.47
N SER A 41 -15.09 -3.54 5.82
CA SER A 41 -14.09 -4.59 6.03
C SER A 41 -12.66 -4.12 5.77
N GLN A 42 -12.44 -3.20 4.81
CA GLN A 42 -11.14 -2.60 4.56
C GLN A 42 -10.62 -1.74 5.72
N SER A 43 -11.51 -1.05 6.45
CA SER A 43 -11.14 -0.24 7.61
C SER A 43 -10.68 -1.14 8.76
N LEU A 44 -11.43 -2.21 9.03
CA LEU A 44 -11.05 -3.23 10.03
C LEU A 44 -9.73 -3.92 9.67
N LYS A 45 -9.61 -4.42 8.42
CA LYS A 45 -8.39 -5.09 7.96
C LYS A 45 -7.16 -4.18 8.05
N ARG A 46 -7.30 -2.90 7.72
CA ARG A 46 -6.19 -1.94 7.87
C ARG A 46 -5.86 -1.74 9.34
N ALA A 47 -6.85 -1.53 10.20
CA ALA A 47 -6.64 -1.34 11.63
C ALA A 47 -5.91 -2.53 12.26
N TRP A 48 -6.27 -3.76 11.88
CA TRP A 48 -5.55 -4.95 12.31
C TRP A 48 -4.13 -5.00 11.76
N ARG A 49 -3.96 -4.79 10.45
CA ARG A 49 -2.65 -4.87 9.79
C ARG A 49 -1.63 -3.87 10.34
N THR A 50 -2.07 -2.68 10.72
CA THR A 50 -1.20 -1.61 11.26
C THR A 50 -1.25 -1.55 12.79
N SER A 51 -1.73 -2.60 13.46
CA SER A 51 -1.69 -2.69 14.92
C SER A 51 -0.31 -3.20 15.36
N ALA A 52 0.19 -2.71 16.49
CA ALA A 52 1.48 -3.15 17.03
C ALA A 52 1.54 -4.68 17.21
N LEU A 53 0.44 -5.30 17.64
CA LEU A 53 0.35 -6.75 17.80
C LEU A 53 0.57 -7.50 16.48
N PHE A 54 -0.11 -7.06 15.41
CA PHE A 54 0.02 -7.71 14.09
C PHE A 54 1.39 -7.44 13.48
N GLU A 55 1.90 -6.23 13.62
CA GLU A 55 3.24 -5.84 13.13
C GLU A 55 4.35 -6.66 13.79
N GLN A 56 4.25 -6.89 15.11
CA GLN A 56 5.19 -7.74 15.84
C GLN A 56 5.05 -9.21 15.45
N ALA A 57 3.82 -9.72 15.37
CA ALA A 57 3.57 -11.13 15.06
C ALA A 57 4.01 -11.55 13.64
N LEU A 58 4.04 -10.60 12.69
CA LEU A 58 4.42 -10.84 11.29
C LEU A 58 5.64 -10.02 10.85
N ALA A 59 6.49 -9.62 11.79
CA ALA A 59 7.71 -8.86 11.48
C ALA A 59 8.52 -9.56 10.38
N GLY A 60 8.99 -8.80 9.38
CA GLY A 60 9.70 -9.33 8.21
C GLY A 60 8.81 -9.98 7.13
N HIS A 61 7.51 -10.17 7.40
CA HIS A 61 6.56 -10.83 6.48
C HIS A 61 5.39 -9.92 6.05
N ILE A 62 5.42 -8.64 6.41
CA ILE A 62 4.38 -7.68 6.05
C ILE A 62 4.73 -7.01 4.72
N GLY A 63 3.97 -7.34 3.68
CA GLY A 63 4.04 -6.63 2.40
C GLY A 63 3.63 -5.15 2.49
N ILE A 64 4.27 -4.30 1.71
CA ILE A 64 4.01 -2.87 1.64
C ILE A 64 3.17 -2.60 0.39
N ARG A 65 2.07 -1.83 0.56
CA ARG A 65 1.28 -1.35 -0.57
C ARG A 65 1.79 0.02 -1.01
N SER A 66 2.57 0.08 -2.07
CA SER A 66 3.20 1.31 -2.56
C SER A 66 3.27 1.33 -4.08
N GLY A 67 3.30 2.52 -4.68
CA GLY A 67 3.65 2.71 -6.10
C GLY A 67 5.02 3.37 -6.29
N ARG A 68 5.78 3.54 -5.21
CA ARG A 68 7.01 4.35 -5.15
C ARG A 68 8.29 3.54 -4.98
N ILE A 69 8.24 2.23 -5.20
CA ILE A 69 9.38 1.36 -4.89
C ILE A 69 10.52 1.57 -5.89
N ALA A 70 10.21 1.65 -7.19
CA ALA A 70 11.19 2.02 -8.21
C ALA A 70 11.67 3.47 -8.08
N ARG A 71 10.85 4.37 -7.51
CA ARG A 71 11.29 5.72 -7.15
C ARG A 71 12.41 5.72 -6.11
N GLU A 72 12.38 4.83 -5.12
CA GLU A 72 13.50 4.71 -4.16
C GLU A 72 14.79 4.27 -4.85
N ALA A 73 14.71 3.35 -5.83
CA ALA A 73 15.86 3.00 -6.65
C ALA A 73 16.43 4.20 -7.41
N ALA A 74 15.56 5.02 -8.03
CA ALA A 74 15.97 6.24 -8.71
C ALA A 74 16.71 7.20 -7.77
N THR A 75 16.20 7.39 -6.55
CA THR A 75 16.83 8.24 -5.54
C THR A 75 18.23 7.73 -5.18
N ILE A 76 18.38 6.43 -4.93
CA ILE A 76 19.69 5.82 -4.62
C ILE A 76 20.69 6.02 -5.78
N LEU A 77 20.24 5.87 -7.03
CA LEU A 77 21.09 6.05 -8.21
C LEU A 77 21.56 7.50 -8.36
N ILE A 78 20.67 8.47 -8.13
CA ILE A 78 21.00 9.91 -8.18
C ILE A 78 21.97 10.29 -7.06
N GLU A 79 21.76 9.78 -5.85
CA GLU A 79 22.67 10.01 -4.71
C GLU A 79 24.08 9.47 -4.97
N LYS A 80 24.21 8.40 -5.77
CA LYS A 80 25.50 7.88 -6.24
C LYS A 80 26.13 8.69 -7.37
N GLY A 81 25.48 9.76 -7.85
CA GLY A 81 25.98 10.64 -8.90
C GLY A 81 25.64 10.21 -10.33
N ILE A 82 24.66 9.32 -10.53
CA ILE A 82 24.16 8.99 -11.86
C ILE A 82 23.26 10.12 -12.37
N GLU A 83 23.40 10.46 -13.66
CA GLU A 83 22.56 11.46 -14.32
C GLU A 83 21.06 11.15 -14.17
N ASP A 84 20.27 12.14 -13.73
CA ASP A 84 18.83 12.02 -13.46
C ASP A 84 18.04 11.31 -14.57
N LYS A 85 18.33 11.63 -15.84
CA LYS A 85 17.66 11.02 -16.99
C LYS A 85 17.86 9.51 -17.04
N LYS A 86 19.10 9.04 -16.79
CA LYS A 86 19.44 7.62 -16.79
C LYS A 86 18.87 6.91 -15.57
N ALA A 87 18.95 7.55 -14.40
CA ALA A 87 18.36 7.02 -13.17
C ALA A 87 16.85 6.79 -13.31
N ILE A 88 16.14 7.74 -13.93
CA ILE A 88 14.69 7.61 -14.21
C ILE A 88 14.44 6.51 -15.25
N GLU A 89 15.21 6.44 -16.34
CA GLU A 89 15.02 5.39 -17.36
C GLU A 89 15.21 3.98 -16.79
N TRP A 90 16.25 3.77 -15.97
CA TRP A 90 16.51 2.48 -15.35
C TRP A 90 15.44 2.13 -14.32
N SER A 91 15.02 3.11 -13.52
CA SER A 91 13.98 2.92 -12.53
C SER A 91 12.61 2.68 -13.16
N ALA A 92 12.32 3.26 -14.32
CA ALA A 92 11.11 2.96 -15.08
C ALA A 92 11.04 1.49 -15.51
N LYS A 93 12.18 0.87 -15.87
CA LYS A 93 12.25 -0.57 -16.17
C LYS A 93 11.99 -1.43 -14.92
N ILE A 94 12.47 -0.99 -13.75
CA ILE A 94 12.15 -1.64 -12.47
C ILE A 94 10.64 -1.50 -12.17
N ALA A 95 10.07 -0.31 -12.38
CA ALA A 95 8.64 -0.07 -12.20
C ALA A 95 7.80 -0.97 -13.11
N ASP A 96 8.17 -1.09 -14.39
CA ASP A 96 7.50 -1.92 -15.41
C ASP A 96 7.52 -3.42 -15.07
N TYR A 97 8.53 -3.89 -14.33
CA TYR A 97 8.57 -5.27 -13.84
C TYR A 97 7.58 -5.51 -12.69
N LEU A 98 7.40 -4.51 -11.82
CA LEU A 98 6.54 -4.61 -10.64
C LEU A 98 5.06 -4.31 -10.95
N GLY A 99 4.80 -3.49 -11.95
CA GLY A 99 3.48 -3.05 -12.40
C GLY A 99 3.61 -2.23 -13.67
N LYS A 100 2.58 -1.50 -14.11
CA LYS A 100 2.74 -0.61 -15.28
C LYS A 100 3.42 0.68 -14.84
N ALA A 101 4.54 1.09 -15.44
CA ALA A 101 5.18 2.37 -15.13
C ALA A 101 4.29 3.54 -15.56
N LYS A 102 4.35 4.63 -14.79
CA LYS A 102 3.72 5.89 -15.20
C LYS A 102 4.44 6.47 -16.40
N ASN A 103 3.66 7.01 -17.33
CA ASN A 103 4.17 7.71 -18.50
C ASN A 103 3.47 9.07 -18.62
N ASP A 104 3.90 10.01 -17.80
CA ASP A 104 3.43 11.39 -17.86
C ASP A 104 4.37 12.21 -18.77
N LYS A 105 3.77 12.91 -19.75
CA LYS A 105 4.49 13.75 -20.72
C LYS A 105 4.95 15.08 -20.12
N LYS A 106 4.33 15.54 -19.03
CA LYS A 106 4.71 16.77 -18.29
C LYS A 106 4.62 16.52 -16.78
N PRO A 107 5.48 15.67 -16.21
CA PRO A 107 5.42 15.37 -14.80
C PRO A 107 5.80 16.61 -13.98
N LYS A 108 5.01 16.92 -12.93
CA LYS A 108 5.33 18.00 -11.98
C LYS A 108 6.56 17.65 -11.13
N ASP A 109 6.84 16.37 -10.97
CA ASP A 109 7.95 15.82 -10.20
C ASP A 109 8.78 14.90 -11.11
N PRO A 110 10.10 15.14 -11.28
CA PRO A 110 10.96 14.35 -12.18
C PRO A 110 10.85 12.84 -11.98
N LEU A 111 10.62 12.39 -10.74
CA LEU A 111 10.58 10.97 -10.39
C LEU A 111 9.20 10.32 -10.62
N THR A 112 8.20 11.05 -11.11
CA THR A 112 6.85 10.51 -11.36
C THR A 112 6.87 9.30 -12.29
N ASN A 113 7.73 9.32 -13.31
CA ASN A 113 7.83 8.23 -14.28
C ASN A 113 8.65 7.02 -13.76
N ALA A 114 9.24 7.13 -12.56
CA ALA A 114 9.82 5.99 -11.84
C ALA A 114 8.81 5.32 -10.89
N GLU A 115 7.55 5.78 -10.88
CA GLU A 115 6.47 5.17 -10.09
C GLU A 115 5.60 4.24 -10.94
N THR A 116 4.93 3.29 -10.30
CA THR A 116 3.89 2.48 -10.95
C THR A 116 2.57 3.23 -11.01
N GLU A 117 1.80 3.02 -12.07
CA GLU A 117 0.47 3.60 -12.29
C GLU A 117 -0.54 3.06 -11.26
N GLN A 118 -0.45 1.76 -10.95
CA GLN A 118 -1.24 1.10 -9.93
C GLN A 118 -0.44 0.96 -8.62
N LEU A 119 -1.15 0.90 -7.50
CA LEU A 119 -0.55 0.50 -6.23
C LEU A 119 -0.30 -1.01 -6.23
N VAL A 120 0.94 -1.40 -6.03
CA VAL A 120 1.38 -2.79 -5.98
C VAL A 120 1.62 -3.22 -4.54
N HIS A 121 1.52 -4.53 -4.25
CA HIS A 121 1.81 -5.08 -2.94
C HIS A 121 3.11 -5.86 -3.02
N ILE A 122 4.12 -5.41 -2.29
CA ILE A 122 5.49 -5.88 -2.43
C ILE A 122 5.98 -6.40 -1.09
N SER A 123 6.58 -7.58 -1.08
CA SER A 123 7.20 -8.19 0.09
C SER A 123 8.49 -7.45 0.51
N PRO A 124 8.92 -7.55 1.77
CA PRO A 124 10.20 -7.00 2.20
C PRO A 124 11.38 -7.50 1.35
N ALA A 125 11.39 -8.78 0.96
CA ALA A 125 12.46 -9.36 0.14
C ALA A 125 12.55 -8.74 -1.26
N GLU A 126 11.42 -8.49 -1.92
CA GLU A 126 11.39 -7.81 -3.23
C GLU A 126 11.86 -6.36 -3.11
N PHE A 127 11.52 -5.70 -2.02
CA PHE A 127 11.98 -4.34 -1.74
C PHE A 127 13.50 -4.27 -1.53
N ASP A 128 14.05 -5.20 -0.74
CA ASP A 128 15.49 -5.31 -0.53
C ASP A 128 16.23 -5.65 -1.84
N ALA A 129 15.66 -6.49 -2.69
CA ALA A 129 16.21 -6.81 -4.01
C ALA A 129 16.28 -5.57 -4.92
N VAL A 130 15.25 -4.73 -4.93
CA VAL A 130 15.25 -3.46 -5.69
C VAL A 130 16.34 -2.52 -5.19
N LYS A 131 16.53 -2.42 -3.87
CA LYS A 131 17.59 -1.60 -3.28
C LYS A 131 18.98 -2.15 -3.61
N ALA A 132 19.17 -3.45 -3.51
CA ALA A 132 20.42 -4.11 -3.86
C ALA A 132 20.79 -3.86 -5.33
N LEU A 133 19.81 -3.89 -6.24
CA LEU A 133 20.02 -3.58 -7.65
C LEU A 133 20.44 -2.11 -7.87
N ALA A 134 19.83 -1.16 -7.16
CA ALA A 134 20.24 0.25 -7.22
C ALA A 134 21.63 0.50 -6.59
N HIS A 135 22.06 -0.39 -5.70
CA HIS A 135 23.39 -0.36 -5.08
C HIS A 135 24.51 -1.00 -5.93
N GLN A 136 24.18 -1.64 -7.04
CA GLN A 136 25.17 -2.01 -8.06
C GLN A 136 25.55 -0.81 -8.94
#